data_AF-A0AAE6R9U0-F1
#
_entry.id   AF-A0AAE6R9U0-F1
#
_cell.length_a   1.000
_cell.length_b   1.000
_cell.length_c   1.000
_cell.angle_alpha   90.00
_cell.angle_beta   90.00
_cell.angle_gamma   90.00
#
_symmetry.space_group_name_H-M   'P 1'
#
loop_
_entity.id
_entity.type
_entity.pdbx_description
1 polymer ?
#
loop_
_entity_poly.entity_id
_entity_poly.type
_entity_poly.pdbx_seq_one_letter_code
_entity_poly.pdbx_strand_id
1 'polypeptide(L)'
;MPEYSLAIWHGWNAPLIMSLVAMSGGIVLYLLLRKQLRLGRFPYPPVIERFNGKRLFEHGQVHLMVLARRVERLFTSRRLQSQLFMLVVAAFLAGLTPMLYSGLSWGDRPKIPGSGVFVALWLIAIACAIGAAYQAKYHRLAALIMVSVCGLMTCITFVWFSAPDLALTQLVVEVVTTVLILLGLRWLPRRIEGVSPLPGSLERARMRRLRDLLLAVLVGGGMAVLSYAMLTRPTPNDISSFYLSRALPQGGGTNVVNVMLVDFRGFDTLGEITVLVAVALTVFALLRRFRPPKESMQLPAQQRQLAPDVVTDLINPRHATDTALGFMMVPAVLVRLLLPVALLVSMYLFMRGHNQPGGGFVAGLVMSVAFILQYMVAGTQWVEAQMSLRPLRWMGTGLLCATLTGVGAMLLGYPFLTTHTAHLHLPLLGDVHVASALFFDVGVYTVVVGSTLLILTALAHQSVRAYRPGNPAKTSQAGAA
;
A
#
# COMPACT_ATOMS: atom_id res chain seq x y z
N MET A 1 3.47 82.25 1.63
CA MET A 1 2.26 81.85 2.38
C MET A 1 1.24 82.97 2.17
N PRO A 2 -0.06 82.68 1.93
CA PRO A 2 -1.05 83.76 1.85
C PRO A 2 -1.07 84.52 3.19
N GLU A 3 -1.19 85.85 3.14
CA GLU A 3 -1.24 86.70 4.34
C GLU A 3 -2.43 86.28 5.23
N TYR A 4 -2.13 85.93 6.49
CA TYR A 4 -3.12 85.45 7.45
C TYR A 4 -3.54 86.60 8.37
N SER A 5 -4.81 86.99 8.29
CA SER A 5 -5.40 88.06 9.11
C SER A 5 -6.36 87.47 10.14
N LEU A 6 -5.99 87.54 11.42
CA LEU A 6 -6.86 87.23 12.56
C LEU A 6 -7.67 88.47 12.91
N ALA A 7 -8.83 88.62 12.27
CA ALA A 7 -9.84 89.57 12.69
C ALA A 7 -10.93 88.83 13.49
N ILE A 8 -11.49 89.48 14.53
CA ILE A 8 -12.69 88.97 15.23
C ILE A 8 -13.90 89.01 14.27
N TRP A 9 -13.87 89.91 13.29
CA TRP A 9 -14.89 90.08 12.26
C TRP A 9 -14.25 90.40 10.92
N HIS A 10 -14.39 89.49 9.94
CA HIS A 10 -13.84 89.65 8.58
C HIS A 10 -14.82 90.32 7.60
N GLY A 11 -15.95 90.86 8.09
CA GLY A 11 -16.97 91.48 7.25
C GLY A 11 -17.80 90.49 6.43
N TRP A 12 -18.66 91.03 5.57
CA TRP A 12 -19.42 90.24 4.59
C TRP A 12 -18.48 89.74 3.49
N ASN A 13 -17.92 88.55 3.68
CA ASN A 13 -17.01 87.92 2.74
C ASN A 13 -17.64 86.66 2.11
N ALA A 14 -17.03 86.17 1.02
CA ALA A 14 -17.52 84.98 0.33
C ALA A 14 -17.62 83.73 1.24
N PRO A 15 -16.65 83.43 2.13
CA PRO A 15 -16.78 82.34 3.10
C PRO A 15 -18.01 82.47 4.01
N LEU A 16 -18.28 83.66 4.56
CA LEU A 16 -19.44 83.91 5.43
C LEU A 16 -20.75 83.69 4.66
N ILE A 17 -20.83 84.18 3.42
CA ILE A 17 -22.00 83.98 2.56
C ILE A 17 -22.18 82.48 2.25
N MET A 18 -21.11 81.74 1.91
CA MET A 18 -21.18 80.29 1.65
C MET A 18 -21.61 79.51 2.91
N SER A 19 -21.13 79.89 4.09
CA SER A 19 -21.58 79.30 5.37
C SER A 19 -23.04 79.62 5.66
N LEU A 20 -23.49 80.85 5.41
CA LEU A 20 -24.90 81.23 5.57
C LEU A 20 -25.80 80.47 4.60
N VAL A 21 -25.39 80.30 3.34
CA VAL A 21 -26.11 79.50 2.34
C VAL A 21 -26.14 78.02 2.74
N ALA A 22 -25.03 77.45 3.22
CA ALA A 22 -24.98 76.07 3.69
C ALA A 22 -25.87 75.85 4.93
N MET A 23 -25.85 76.80 5.88
CA MET A 23 -26.66 76.77 7.10
C MET A 23 -28.15 76.90 6.78
N SER A 24 -28.53 77.92 6.01
CA SER A 24 -29.91 78.14 5.59
C SER A 24 -30.44 76.98 4.75
N GLY A 25 -29.64 76.48 3.80
CA GLY A 25 -29.94 75.28 3.01
C GLY A 25 -30.12 74.03 3.89
N GLY A 26 -29.25 73.82 4.87
CA GLY A 26 -29.36 72.72 5.84
C GLY A 26 -30.61 72.82 6.71
N ILE A 27 -30.96 74.03 7.18
CA ILE A 27 -32.18 74.29 7.97
C ILE A 27 -33.43 74.01 7.12
N VAL A 28 -33.49 74.53 5.90
CA VAL A 28 -34.63 74.30 4.98
C VAL A 28 -34.78 72.80 4.70
N LEU A 29 -33.69 72.10 4.39
CA LEU A 29 -33.68 70.66 4.14
C LEU A 29 -34.16 69.87 5.37
N TYR A 30 -33.68 70.23 6.57
CA TYR A 30 -34.13 69.60 7.81
C TYR A 30 -35.62 69.83 8.05
N LEU A 31 -36.13 71.06 7.88
CA LEU A 31 -37.54 71.37 8.08
C LEU A 31 -38.46 70.61 7.12
N LEU A 32 -38.06 70.47 5.85
CA LEU A 32 -38.77 69.68 4.85
C LEU A 32 -38.81 68.18 5.22
N LEU A 33 -37.70 67.63 5.72
CA LEU A 33 -37.58 66.21 6.07
C LEU A 33 -38.08 65.88 7.48
N ARG A 34 -38.23 66.88 8.38
CA ARG A 34 -38.56 66.69 9.80
C ARG A 34 -39.82 65.86 10.04
N LYS A 35 -40.89 66.14 9.28
CA LYS A 35 -42.16 65.41 9.40
C LYS A 35 -42.01 63.95 8.98
N GLN A 36 -41.24 63.69 7.93
CA GLN A 36 -41.00 62.34 7.39
C GLN A 36 -40.05 61.52 8.27
N LEU A 37 -39.02 62.15 8.85
CA LEU A 37 -38.12 61.54 9.84
C LEU A 37 -38.87 61.15 11.13
N ARG A 38 -39.73 62.04 11.65
CA ARG A 38 -40.56 61.76 12.85
C ARG A 38 -41.57 60.64 12.65
N LEU A 39 -42.08 60.48 11.42
CA LEU A 39 -42.98 59.39 11.04
C LEU A 39 -42.24 58.07 10.75
N GLY A 40 -40.91 58.03 10.92
CA GLY A 40 -40.10 56.83 10.67
C GLY A 40 -40.04 56.40 9.20
N ARG A 41 -40.40 57.28 8.24
CA ARG A 41 -40.40 56.94 6.81
C ARG A 41 -38.98 56.80 6.23
N PHE A 42 -37.97 57.40 6.88
CA PHE A 42 -36.56 57.28 6.53
C PHE A 42 -35.74 56.79 7.72
N PRO A 43 -35.78 55.49 8.05
CA PRO A 43 -34.94 54.92 9.11
C PRO A 43 -33.45 54.94 8.75
N TYR A 44 -33.12 55.05 7.45
CA TYR A 44 -31.76 55.13 6.92
C TYR A 44 -31.69 56.21 5.81
N PRO A 45 -30.50 56.78 5.52
CA PRO A 45 -30.32 57.72 4.43
C PRO A 45 -30.60 57.04 3.07
N PRO A 46 -31.51 57.60 2.23
CA PRO A 46 -32.10 56.90 1.07
C PRO A 46 -31.12 56.50 -0.04
N VAL A 47 -29.93 57.11 -0.08
CA VAL A 47 -28.90 56.84 -1.10
C VAL A 47 -27.73 56.04 -0.51
N ILE A 48 -27.30 56.35 0.71
CA ILE A 48 -26.12 55.76 1.36
C ILE A 48 -26.40 54.34 1.86
N GLU A 49 -27.66 53.95 2.09
CA GLU A 49 -28.02 52.58 2.48
C GLU A 49 -27.52 51.51 1.48
N ARG A 50 -27.51 51.85 0.18
CA ARG A 50 -27.04 50.95 -0.89
C ARG A 50 -25.52 50.78 -0.89
N PHE A 51 -24.78 51.75 -0.36
CA PHE A 51 -23.31 51.78 -0.33
C PHE A 51 -22.77 51.62 1.09
N ASN A 52 -23.12 50.50 1.72
CA ASN A 52 -22.55 50.13 3.02
C ASN A 52 -21.25 49.34 2.83
N GLY A 53 -20.10 49.96 3.17
CA GLY A 53 -18.78 49.34 3.04
C GLY A 53 -18.64 48.01 3.78
N LYS A 54 -19.32 47.84 4.93
CA LYS A 54 -19.34 46.57 5.67
C LYS A 54 -20.04 45.47 4.88
N ARG A 55 -21.21 45.76 4.29
CA ARG A 55 -21.95 44.79 3.46
C ARG A 55 -21.16 44.40 2.21
N LEU A 56 -20.48 45.35 1.57
CA LEU A 56 -19.66 45.08 0.40
C LEU A 56 -18.48 44.16 0.76
N PHE A 57 -17.81 44.41 1.89
CA PHE A 57 -16.73 43.57 2.40
C PHE A 57 -17.21 42.15 2.75
N GLU A 58 -18.31 42.02 3.49
CA GLU A 58 -18.90 40.73 3.87
C GLU A 58 -19.32 39.92 2.62
N HIS A 59 -19.97 40.55 1.64
CA HIS A 59 -20.28 39.90 0.37
C HIS A 59 -19.02 39.46 -0.38
N GLY A 60 -17.98 40.30 -0.41
CA GLY A 60 -16.68 39.95 -1.00
C GLY A 60 -16.07 38.71 -0.35
N GLN A 61 -16.09 38.62 0.98
CA GLN A 61 -15.60 37.44 1.71
C GLN A 61 -16.43 36.18 1.38
N VAL A 62 -17.76 36.29 1.34
CA VAL A 62 -18.63 35.17 0.98
C VAL A 62 -18.38 34.70 -0.45
N HIS A 63 -18.27 35.62 -1.41
CA HIS A 63 -17.95 35.30 -2.80
C HIS A 63 -16.60 34.60 -2.93
N LEU A 64 -15.58 35.07 -2.21
CA LEU A 64 -14.25 34.46 -2.20
C LEU A 64 -14.32 33.02 -1.64
N MET A 65 -15.03 32.80 -0.52
CA MET A 65 -15.21 31.46 0.05
C MET A 65 -16.01 30.51 -0.86
N VAL A 66 -17.03 31.01 -1.56
CA VAL A 66 -17.82 30.21 -2.51
C VAL A 66 -16.98 29.85 -3.73
N LEU A 67 -16.20 30.81 -4.25
CA LEU A 67 -15.28 30.59 -5.35
C LEU A 67 -14.21 29.57 -4.95
N ALA A 68 -13.57 29.72 -3.79
CA ALA A 68 -12.60 28.77 -3.27
C ALA A 68 -13.19 27.36 -3.16
N ARG A 69 -14.39 27.20 -2.60
CA ARG A 69 -15.09 25.90 -2.53
C ARG A 69 -15.51 25.35 -3.89
N ARG A 70 -15.73 26.20 -4.90
CA ARG A 70 -16.02 25.77 -6.28
C ARG A 70 -14.74 25.28 -6.95
N VAL A 71 -13.64 26.02 -6.82
CA VAL A 71 -12.31 25.63 -7.31
C VAL A 71 -11.86 24.33 -6.65
N GLU A 72 -11.95 24.21 -5.33
CA GLU A 72 -11.61 22.99 -4.60
C GLU A 72 -12.42 21.79 -5.12
N ARG A 73 -13.73 21.93 -5.30
CA ARG A 73 -14.58 20.85 -5.84
C ARG A 73 -14.28 20.48 -7.30
N LEU A 74 -13.69 21.38 -8.08
CA LEU A 74 -13.29 21.11 -9.46
C LEU A 74 -11.95 20.35 -9.52
N PHE A 75 -10.98 20.73 -8.68
CA PHE A 75 -9.63 20.16 -8.71
C PHE A 75 -9.42 18.98 -7.76
N THR A 76 -10.25 18.84 -6.73
CA THR A 76 -10.11 17.75 -5.76
C THR A 76 -11.22 16.72 -5.93
N SER A 77 -10.85 15.46 -5.74
CA SER A 77 -11.79 14.35 -5.67
C SER A 77 -11.44 13.51 -4.45
N ARG A 78 -12.44 13.14 -3.66
CA ARG A 78 -12.29 12.16 -2.57
C ARG A 78 -12.31 10.72 -3.06
N ARG A 79 -12.51 10.50 -4.36
CA ARG A 79 -12.64 9.15 -4.95
C ARG A 79 -11.29 8.67 -5.47
N LEU A 80 -10.78 7.59 -4.89
CA LEU A 80 -9.51 6.96 -5.28
C LEU A 80 -9.43 6.69 -6.80
N GLN A 81 -10.49 6.18 -7.43
CA GLN A 81 -10.50 5.90 -8.87
C GLN A 81 -10.23 7.16 -9.71
N SER A 82 -10.74 8.32 -9.29
CA SER A 82 -10.51 9.59 -9.99
C SER A 82 -9.08 10.08 -9.79
N GLN A 83 -8.56 9.94 -8.56
CA GLN A 83 -7.19 10.31 -8.23
C GLN A 83 -6.19 9.45 -9.01
N LEU A 84 -6.39 8.12 -9.03
CA LEU A 84 -5.56 7.18 -9.79
C LEU A 84 -5.64 7.44 -11.29
N PHE A 85 -6.83 7.72 -11.83
CA PHE A 85 -6.98 8.08 -13.23
C PHE A 85 -6.15 9.33 -13.59
N MET A 86 -6.26 10.40 -12.79
CA MET A 86 -5.48 11.63 -13.01
C MET A 86 -3.98 11.39 -12.84
N LEU A 87 -3.57 10.60 -11.86
CA LEU A 87 -2.17 10.23 -11.63
C LEU A 87 -1.59 9.48 -12.82
N VAL A 88 -2.29 8.46 -13.33
CA VAL A 88 -1.85 7.65 -14.47
C VAL A 88 -1.81 8.50 -15.74
N VAL A 89 -2.80 9.37 -15.96
CA VAL A 89 -2.78 10.33 -17.09
C VAL A 89 -1.59 11.27 -16.98
N ALA A 90 -1.34 11.85 -15.80
CA ALA A 90 -0.21 12.74 -15.59
C ALA A 90 1.14 12.03 -15.80
N ALA A 91 1.29 10.81 -15.26
CA ALA A 91 2.48 9.98 -15.46
C ALA A 91 2.68 9.60 -16.93
N PHE A 92 1.61 9.26 -17.65
CA PHE A 92 1.65 8.96 -19.07
C PHE A 92 2.09 10.18 -19.90
N LEU A 93 1.49 11.35 -19.64
CA LEU A 93 1.87 12.59 -20.31
C LEU A 93 3.32 12.96 -19.99
N ALA A 94 3.75 12.84 -18.73
CA ALA A 94 5.12 13.10 -18.32
C ALA A 94 6.14 12.11 -18.92
N GLY A 95 5.75 10.85 -19.14
CA GLY A 95 6.58 9.86 -19.83
C GLY A 95 6.60 10.07 -21.34
N LEU A 96 5.52 10.58 -21.92
CA LEU A 96 5.39 10.86 -23.34
C LEU A 96 6.14 12.13 -23.76
N THR A 97 6.24 13.15 -22.90
CA THR A 97 6.87 14.43 -23.27
C THR A 97 8.32 14.28 -23.77
N PRO A 98 9.26 13.56 -23.11
CA PRO A 98 10.62 13.43 -23.61
C PRO A 98 10.67 12.61 -24.90
N MET A 99 9.74 11.67 -25.08
CA MET A 99 9.65 10.86 -26.31
C MET A 99 9.22 11.71 -27.52
N LEU A 100 8.33 12.68 -27.31
CA LEU A 100 7.90 13.61 -28.35
C LEU A 100 8.98 14.65 -28.68
N TYR A 101 9.69 15.17 -27.68
CA TYR A 101 10.72 16.20 -27.88
C TYR A 101 12.04 15.63 -28.45
N SER A 102 12.53 14.53 -27.88
CA SER A 102 13.83 13.96 -28.26
C SER A 102 13.72 12.91 -29.37
N GLY A 103 12.50 12.50 -29.72
CA GLY A 103 12.23 11.39 -30.62
C GLY A 103 12.48 10.02 -29.98
N LEU A 104 11.70 9.03 -30.41
CA LEU A 104 11.93 7.63 -30.04
C LEU A 104 12.72 6.93 -31.15
N SER A 105 13.92 6.46 -30.81
CA SER A 105 14.73 5.61 -31.70
C SER A 105 14.91 4.21 -31.13
N TRP A 106 14.93 3.23 -32.03
CA TRP A 106 15.27 1.84 -31.74
C TRP A 106 16.79 1.68 -31.75
N GLY A 107 17.33 0.71 -31.02
CA GLY A 107 18.73 0.33 -31.15
C GLY A 107 18.95 -0.93 -31.99
N ASP A 108 20.21 -1.21 -32.29
CA ASP A 108 20.64 -2.32 -33.16
C ASP A 108 21.15 -3.54 -32.39
N ARG A 109 20.81 -3.68 -31.10
CA ARG A 109 21.25 -4.82 -30.29
C ARG A 109 20.74 -6.14 -30.89
N PRO A 110 21.59 -7.17 -31.01
CA PRO A 110 21.17 -8.49 -31.50
C PRO A 110 19.99 -9.03 -30.68
N LYS A 111 18.97 -9.50 -31.38
CA LYS A 111 17.74 -10.02 -30.78
C LYS A 111 17.92 -11.50 -30.48
N ILE A 112 17.41 -11.94 -29.32
CA ILE A 112 17.32 -13.36 -28.99
C ILE A 112 16.22 -13.97 -29.86
N PRO A 113 16.45 -15.13 -30.51
CA PRO A 113 15.41 -15.82 -31.28
C PRO A 113 14.15 -16.06 -30.43
N GLY A 114 12.98 -15.79 -31.02
CA GLY A 114 11.70 -16.02 -30.35
C GLY A 114 11.45 -17.52 -30.14
N SER A 115 11.05 -17.89 -28.93
CA SER A 115 10.59 -19.25 -28.62
C SER A 115 9.07 -19.30 -28.60
N GLY A 116 8.47 -20.23 -29.34
CA GLY A 116 7.01 -20.45 -29.31
C GLY A 116 6.50 -20.80 -27.91
N VAL A 117 7.29 -21.52 -27.12
CA VAL A 117 6.98 -21.84 -25.71
C VAL A 117 6.92 -20.58 -24.86
N PHE A 118 7.89 -19.68 -25.04
CA PHE A 118 7.94 -18.41 -24.30
C PHE A 118 6.76 -17.50 -24.67
N VAL A 119 6.38 -17.47 -25.95
CA VAL A 119 5.19 -16.74 -26.42
C VAL A 119 3.92 -17.33 -25.79
N ALA A 120 3.76 -18.66 -25.80
CA ALA A 120 2.60 -19.32 -25.21
C ALA A 120 2.47 -19.02 -23.71
N LEU A 121 3.59 -19.05 -22.97
CA LEU A 121 3.65 -18.70 -21.55
C LEU A 121 3.11 -17.29 -21.29
N TRP A 122 3.54 -16.29 -22.07
CA TRP A 122 3.07 -14.92 -21.93
C TRP A 122 1.64 -14.71 -22.41
N LEU A 123 1.18 -15.45 -23.42
CA LEU A 123 -0.23 -15.44 -23.83
C LEU A 123 -1.14 -15.95 -22.71
N ILE A 124 -0.73 -17.02 -22.00
CA ILE A 124 -1.43 -17.50 -20.81
C ILE A 124 -1.43 -16.41 -19.72
N ALA A 125 -0.29 -15.78 -19.44
CA ALA A 125 -0.19 -14.70 -18.46
C ALA A 125 -1.12 -13.52 -18.81
N ILE A 126 -1.18 -13.11 -20.08
CA ILE A 126 -2.05 -12.02 -20.57
C ILE A 126 -3.53 -12.41 -20.41
N ALA A 127 -3.90 -13.63 -20.81
CA ALA A 127 -5.28 -14.12 -20.68
C ALA A 127 -5.72 -14.15 -19.20
N CYS A 128 -4.85 -14.63 -18.31
CA CYS A 128 -5.10 -14.64 -16.87
C CYS A 128 -5.17 -13.23 -16.28
N ALA A 129 -4.31 -12.29 -16.70
CA ALA A 129 -4.34 -10.91 -16.22
C ALA A 129 -5.65 -10.19 -16.61
N ILE A 130 -6.10 -10.36 -17.87
CA ILE A 130 -7.37 -9.83 -18.36
C ILE A 130 -8.55 -10.50 -17.62
N GLY A 131 -8.48 -11.83 -17.46
CA GLY A 131 -9.46 -12.61 -16.71
C GLY A 131 -9.56 -12.14 -15.25
N ALA A 132 -8.44 -11.91 -14.58
CA ALA A 132 -8.38 -11.43 -13.22
C ALA A 132 -9.04 -10.06 -13.08
N ALA A 133 -8.73 -9.12 -13.98
CA ALA A 133 -9.33 -7.79 -14.00
C ALA A 133 -10.86 -7.85 -14.22
N TYR A 134 -11.32 -8.75 -15.09
CA TYR A 134 -12.74 -8.97 -15.35
C TYR A 134 -13.47 -9.58 -14.14
N GLN A 135 -12.85 -10.58 -13.50
CA GLN A 135 -13.45 -11.35 -12.41
C GLN A 135 -13.35 -10.65 -11.04
N ALA A 136 -12.42 -9.71 -10.85
CA ALA A 136 -12.13 -9.06 -9.56
C ALA A 136 -13.36 -8.43 -8.88
N LYS A 137 -14.36 -8.01 -9.65
CA LYS A 137 -15.57 -7.37 -9.11
C LYS A 137 -16.48 -8.35 -8.35
N TYR A 138 -16.69 -9.55 -8.89
CA TYR A 138 -17.70 -10.50 -8.41
C TYR A 138 -17.08 -11.82 -7.94
N HIS A 139 -16.06 -12.32 -8.63
CA HIS A 139 -15.41 -13.60 -8.35
C HIS A 139 -13.96 -13.39 -7.90
N ARG A 140 -13.78 -12.81 -6.70
CA ARG A 140 -12.46 -12.47 -6.15
C ARG A 140 -11.52 -13.66 -5.99
N LEU A 141 -12.05 -14.84 -5.63
CA LEU A 141 -11.26 -16.06 -5.55
C LEU A 141 -10.70 -16.45 -6.93
N ALA A 142 -11.54 -16.44 -7.97
CA ALA A 142 -11.10 -16.73 -9.33
C ALA A 142 -10.07 -15.70 -9.83
N ALA A 143 -10.29 -14.41 -9.54
CA ALA A 143 -9.34 -13.36 -9.87
C ALA A 143 -7.98 -13.58 -9.18
N LEU A 144 -7.99 -13.99 -7.91
CA LEU A 144 -6.78 -14.28 -7.15
C LEU A 144 -6.02 -15.49 -7.73
N ILE A 145 -6.72 -16.58 -8.06
CA ILE A 145 -6.12 -17.74 -8.74
C ILE A 145 -5.47 -17.32 -10.07
N MET A 146 -6.16 -16.49 -10.86
CA MET A 146 -5.62 -15.99 -12.13
C MET A 146 -4.39 -15.10 -11.94
N VAL A 147 -4.36 -14.26 -10.90
CA VAL A 147 -3.16 -13.48 -10.53
C VAL A 147 -2.01 -14.41 -10.15
N SER A 148 -2.26 -15.49 -9.41
CA SER A 148 -1.23 -16.47 -9.06
C SER A 148 -0.66 -17.21 -10.27
N VAL A 149 -1.47 -17.44 -11.31
CA VAL A 149 -0.96 -17.95 -12.59
C VAL A 149 0.01 -16.94 -13.21
N CYS A 150 -0.31 -15.63 -13.22
CA CYS A 150 0.63 -14.61 -13.69
C CYS A 150 1.93 -14.59 -12.88
N GLY A 151 1.86 -14.76 -11.55
CA GLY A 151 3.03 -14.89 -10.68
C GLY A 151 3.90 -16.12 -11.03
N LEU A 152 3.27 -17.26 -11.30
CA LEU A 152 3.96 -18.47 -11.75
C LEU A 152 4.62 -18.29 -13.12
N MET A 153 3.93 -17.65 -14.08
CA MET A 153 4.52 -17.35 -15.40
C MET A 153 5.73 -16.41 -15.26
N THR A 154 5.68 -15.46 -14.33
CA THR A 154 6.81 -14.57 -13.99
C THR A 154 7.97 -15.37 -13.38
N CYS A 155 7.69 -16.29 -12.45
CA CYS A 155 8.69 -17.20 -11.88
C CYS A 155 9.40 -18.03 -12.96
N ILE A 156 8.65 -18.66 -13.87
CA ILE A 156 9.22 -19.44 -14.98
C ILE A 156 10.06 -18.53 -15.90
N THR A 157 9.63 -17.29 -16.12
CA THR A 157 10.41 -16.30 -16.88
C THR A 157 11.75 -15.99 -16.21
N PHE A 158 11.79 -15.85 -14.88
CA PHE A 158 13.06 -15.69 -14.15
C PHE A 158 13.97 -16.91 -14.30
N VAL A 159 13.43 -18.13 -14.22
CA VAL A 159 14.22 -19.34 -14.49
C VAL A 159 14.74 -19.35 -15.92
N TRP A 160 13.92 -18.96 -16.89
CA TRP A 160 14.29 -18.88 -18.31
C TRP A 160 15.46 -17.91 -18.54
N PHE A 161 15.50 -16.80 -17.80
CA PHE A 161 16.59 -15.83 -17.83
C PHE A 161 17.72 -16.13 -16.82
N SER A 162 17.79 -17.36 -16.29
CA SER A 162 18.84 -17.80 -15.36
C SER A 162 18.92 -16.94 -14.08
N ALA A 163 17.78 -16.49 -13.57
CA ALA A 163 17.64 -15.74 -12.32
C ALA A 163 16.94 -16.61 -11.24
N PRO A 164 17.59 -17.67 -10.71
CA PRO A 164 16.98 -18.62 -9.79
C PRO A 164 16.60 -18.02 -8.44
N ASP A 165 17.39 -17.08 -7.88
CA ASP A 165 17.06 -16.41 -6.62
C ASP A 165 15.75 -15.60 -6.73
N LEU A 166 15.57 -14.90 -7.86
CA LEU A 166 14.33 -14.17 -8.17
C LEU A 166 13.15 -15.13 -8.37
N ALA A 167 13.37 -16.27 -9.01
CA ALA A 167 12.32 -17.29 -9.19
C ALA A 167 11.86 -17.87 -7.84
N LEU A 168 12.80 -18.25 -6.97
CA LEU A 168 12.49 -18.80 -5.65
C LEU A 168 11.75 -17.77 -4.78
N THR A 169 12.25 -16.54 -4.72
CA THR A 169 11.59 -15.46 -3.97
C THR A 169 10.21 -15.16 -4.52
N GLN A 170 10.05 -15.03 -5.84
CA GLN A 170 8.74 -14.79 -6.48
C GLN A 170 7.73 -15.88 -6.13
N LEU A 171 8.14 -17.15 -6.21
CA LEU A 171 7.26 -18.29 -5.91
C LEU A 171 6.77 -18.25 -4.45
N VAL A 172 7.69 -18.03 -3.50
CA VAL A 172 7.33 -18.04 -2.08
C VAL A 172 6.52 -16.80 -1.71
N VAL A 173 6.87 -15.62 -2.24
CA VAL A 173 6.08 -14.39 -2.07
C VAL A 173 4.66 -14.56 -2.62
N GLU A 174 4.52 -15.20 -3.79
CA GLU A 174 3.21 -15.50 -4.38
C GLU A 174 2.36 -16.35 -3.42
N VAL A 175 2.94 -17.40 -2.84
CA VAL A 175 2.24 -18.25 -1.85
C VAL A 175 1.85 -17.45 -0.60
N VAL A 176 2.78 -16.70 -0.01
CA VAL A 176 2.52 -15.89 1.20
C VAL A 176 1.41 -14.87 0.93
N THR A 177 1.54 -14.08 -0.13
CA THR A 177 0.57 -13.02 -0.48
C THR A 177 -0.80 -13.59 -0.82
N THR A 178 -0.85 -14.67 -1.60
CA THR A 178 -2.08 -15.41 -1.91
C THR A 178 -2.81 -15.80 -0.63
N VAL A 179 -2.11 -16.43 0.32
CA VAL A 179 -2.71 -16.87 1.58
C VAL A 179 -3.17 -15.68 2.43
N LEU A 180 -2.34 -14.65 2.59
CA LEU A 180 -2.70 -13.46 3.37
C LEU A 180 -3.91 -12.72 2.77
N ILE A 181 -3.98 -12.59 1.44
CA ILE A 181 -5.13 -11.97 0.76
C ILE A 181 -6.37 -12.85 0.92
N LEU A 182 -6.27 -14.18 0.80
CA LEU A 182 -7.40 -15.10 1.03
C LEU A 182 -7.96 -14.97 2.45
N LEU A 183 -7.10 -14.85 3.46
CA LEU A 183 -7.51 -14.60 4.85
C LEU A 183 -8.26 -13.26 4.99
N GLY A 184 -7.79 -12.21 4.31
CA GLY A 184 -8.43 -10.90 4.29
C GLY A 184 -9.75 -10.86 3.50
N LEU A 185 -9.86 -11.62 2.40
CA LEU A 185 -11.03 -11.68 1.54
C LEU A 185 -12.29 -12.16 2.26
N ARG A 186 -12.15 -12.93 3.35
CA ARG A 186 -13.26 -13.37 4.19
C ARG A 186 -14.09 -12.19 4.74
N TRP A 187 -13.47 -11.06 5.07
CA TRP A 187 -14.18 -9.94 5.72
C TRP A 187 -14.75 -8.91 4.73
N LEU A 188 -14.69 -9.26 3.46
CA LEU A 188 -14.87 -8.33 2.37
C LEU A 188 -16.22 -8.72 1.73
N PRO A 189 -17.29 -7.92 1.89
CA PRO A 189 -18.64 -8.31 1.50
C PRO A 189 -18.71 -8.79 0.05
N ARG A 190 -19.43 -9.90 -0.17
CA ARG A 190 -19.68 -10.43 -1.51
C ARG A 190 -20.58 -9.45 -2.25
N ARG A 191 -20.18 -9.05 -3.46
CA ARG A 191 -21.06 -8.23 -4.31
C ARG A 191 -22.07 -9.15 -4.97
N ILE A 192 -23.35 -8.83 -4.79
CA ILE A 192 -24.46 -9.56 -5.40
C ILE A 192 -24.70 -8.99 -6.80
N GLU A 193 -24.59 -9.83 -7.82
CA GLU A 193 -24.80 -9.43 -9.21
C GLU A 193 -26.24 -8.99 -9.50
N GLY A 194 -27.21 -9.63 -8.85
CA GLY A 194 -28.64 -9.39 -9.04
C GLY A 194 -29.18 -8.07 -8.47
N VAL A 195 -28.36 -7.28 -7.74
CA VAL A 195 -28.74 -5.92 -7.34
C VAL A 195 -28.43 -4.98 -8.50
N SER A 196 -29.39 -4.88 -9.42
CA SER A 196 -29.27 -4.09 -10.64
C SER A 196 -29.01 -2.61 -10.34
N PRO A 197 -27.93 -2.01 -10.89
CA PRO A 197 -27.76 -0.56 -10.90
C PRO A 197 -28.88 0.08 -11.74
N LEU A 198 -29.37 1.26 -11.33
CA LEU A 198 -30.33 2.05 -12.12
C LEU A 198 -29.91 2.17 -13.60
N PRO A 199 -30.81 2.16 -14.59
CA PRO A 199 -30.47 2.16 -16.02
C PRO A 199 -29.47 3.25 -16.43
N GLY A 200 -29.69 4.49 -16.01
CA GLY A 200 -28.78 5.62 -16.30
C GLY A 200 -27.38 5.51 -15.65
N SER A 201 -27.20 4.59 -14.70
CA SER A 201 -25.90 4.29 -14.11
C SER A 201 -25.10 3.26 -14.90
N LEU A 202 -25.77 2.43 -15.73
CA LEU A 202 -25.14 1.41 -16.55
C LEU A 202 -24.36 2.01 -17.71
N GLU A 203 -24.95 2.96 -18.44
CA GLU A 203 -24.27 3.67 -19.54
C GLU A 203 -23.04 4.45 -19.04
N ARG A 204 -23.19 5.21 -17.96
CA ARG A 204 -22.06 5.91 -17.32
C ARG A 204 -21.00 4.93 -16.83
N ALA A 205 -21.38 3.76 -16.33
CA ALA A 205 -20.44 2.72 -15.93
C ALA A 205 -19.72 2.08 -17.13
N ARG A 206 -20.39 1.92 -18.27
CA ARG A 206 -19.78 1.43 -19.51
C ARG A 206 -18.80 2.46 -20.07
N MET A 207 -19.18 3.73 -20.13
CA MET A 207 -18.30 4.82 -20.58
C MET A 207 -17.03 4.93 -19.72
N ARG A 208 -17.18 4.86 -18.39
CA ARG A 208 -16.03 4.84 -17.48
C ARG A 208 -15.12 3.64 -17.71
N ARG A 209 -15.68 2.44 -17.88
CA ARG A 209 -14.90 1.23 -18.16
C ARG A 209 -14.17 1.31 -19.51
N LEU A 210 -14.82 1.84 -20.54
CA LEU A 210 -14.19 2.05 -21.84
C LEU A 210 -13.04 3.04 -21.74
N ARG A 211 -13.24 4.18 -21.06
CA ARG A 211 -12.19 5.17 -20.80
C ARG A 211 -11.02 4.56 -20.05
N ASP A 212 -11.29 3.83 -18.98
CA ASP A 212 -10.24 3.21 -18.15
C ASP A 212 -9.49 2.11 -18.94
N LEU A 213 -10.19 1.37 -19.81
CA LEU A 213 -9.59 0.40 -20.73
C LEU A 213 -8.69 1.07 -21.77
N LEU A 214 -9.16 2.15 -22.42
CA LEU A 214 -8.38 2.90 -23.39
C LEU A 214 -7.10 3.45 -22.76
N LEU A 215 -7.20 4.03 -21.56
CA LEU A 215 -6.02 4.49 -20.82
C LEU A 215 -5.07 3.34 -20.49
N ALA A 216 -5.58 2.19 -20.02
CA ALA A 216 -4.74 1.04 -19.71
C ALA A 216 -4.01 0.49 -20.95
N VAL A 217 -4.68 0.42 -22.11
CA VAL A 217 -4.06 -0.02 -23.38
C VAL A 217 -3.01 0.98 -23.84
N LEU A 218 -3.29 2.29 -23.78
CA LEU A 218 -2.33 3.33 -24.16
C LEU A 218 -1.09 3.32 -23.28
N VAL A 219 -1.28 3.24 -21.96
CA VAL A 219 -0.16 3.20 -20.99
C VAL A 219 0.62 1.90 -21.12
N GLY A 220 -0.06 0.75 -21.16
CA GLY A 220 0.58 -0.55 -21.31
C GLY A 220 1.34 -0.69 -22.62
N GLY A 221 0.73 -0.27 -23.73
CA GLY A 221 1.37 -0.22 -25.05
C GLY A 221 2.56 0.75 -25.08
N GLY A 222 2.40 1.93 -24.47
CA GLY A 222 3.49 2.90 -24.32
C GLY A 222 4.67 2.35 -23.53
N MET A 223 4.42 1.66 -22.41
CA MET A 223 5.45 0.99 -21.62
C MET A 223 6.12 -0.15 -22.37
N ALA A 224 5.37 -0.92 -23.16
CA ALA A 224 5.93 -1.98 -24.01
C ALA A 224 6.86 -1.40 -25.09
N VAL A 225 6.43 -0.33 -25.76
CA VAL A 225 7.23 0.40 -26.75
C VAL A 225 8.49 0.99 -26.11
N LEU A 226 8.37 1.63 -24.95
CA LEU A 226 9.50 2.20 -24.22
C LEU A 226 10.49 1.12 -23.78
N SER A 227 9.99 0.01 -23.23
CA SER A 227 10.82 -1.13 -22.82
C SER A 227 11.56 -1.73 -24.01
N TYR A 228 10.88 -1.90 -25.14
CA TYR A 228 11.49 -2.38 -26.38
C TYR A 228 12.59 -1.43 -26.89
N ALA A 229 12.33 -0.12 -26.89
CA ALA A 229 13.32 0.89 -27.27
C ALA A 229 14.55 0.89 -26.35
N MET A 230 14.36 0.70 -25.04
CA MET A 230 15.47 0.64 -24.09
C MET A 230 16.28 -0.66 -24.22
N LEU A 231 15.61 -1.82 -24.34
CA LEU A 231 16.28 -3.12 -24.42
C LEU A 231 17.06 -3.35 -25.72
N THR A 232 16.67 -2.66 -26.81
CA THR A 232 17.37 -2.72 -28.10
C THR A 232 18.61 -1.84 -28.18
N ARG A 233 18.85 -0.97 -27.18
CA ARG A 233 20.01 -0.06 -27.16
C ARG A 233 21.24 -0.70 -26.48
N PRO A 234 22.46 -0.30 -26.89
CA PRO A 234 23.67 -0.66 -26.15
C PRO A 234 23.72 0.06 -24.80
N THR A 235 24.33 -0.59 -23.80
CA THR A 235 24.51 -0.07 -22.43
C THR A 235 25.99 0.30 -22.20
N PRO A 236 26.42 1.53 -22.56
CA PRO A 236 27.84 1.90 -22.57
C PRO A 236 28.51 1.95 -21.18
N ASN A 237 27.74 2.04 -20.10
CA ASN A 237 28.24 2.12 -18.72
C ASN A 237 27.77 0.92 -17.88
N ASP A 238 27.95 -0.29 -18.41
CA ASP A 238 27.58 -1.50 -17.67
C ASP A 238 28.56 -1.75 -16.51
N ILE A 239 28.01 -1.95 -15.32
CA ILE A 239 28.74 -2.28 -14.08
C ILE A 239 28.65 -3.79 -13.74
N SER A 240 27.96 -4.59 -14.55
CA SER A 240 27.78 -6.03 -14.32
C SER A 240 29.11 -6.78 -14.24
N SER A 241 30.07 -6.44 -15.12
CA SER A 241 31.40 -7.06 -15.17
C SER A 241 32.20 -6.84 -13.88
N PHE A 242 32.03 -5.68 -13.24
CA PHE A 242 32.62 -5.39 -11.93
C PHE A 242 32.09 -6.37 -10.88
N TYR A 243 30.78 -6.54 -10.76
CA TYR A 243 30.20 -7.46 -9.78
C TYR A 243 30.54 -8.93 -10.04
N LEU A 244 30.50 -9.35 -11.31
CA LEU A 244 30.86 -10.73 -11.68
C LEU A 244 32.32 -11.07 -11.35
N SER A 245 33.24 -10.13 -11.58
CA SER A 245 34.67 -10.34 -11.31
C SER A 245 35.05 -10.14 -9.84
N ARG A 246 34.26 -9.40 -9.06
CA ARG A 246 34.58 -9.05 -7.66
C ARG A 246 33.79 -9.82 -6.61
N ALA A 247 32.68 -10.49 -6.96
CA ALA A 247 31.83 -11.20 -5.99
C ALA A 247 32.60 -12.24 -5.15
N LEU A 248 33.39 -13.10 -5.78
CA LEU A 248 34.18 -14.10 -5.05
C LEU A 248 35.41 -13.48 -4.33
N PRO A 249 36.30 -12.71 -5.01
CA PRO A 249 37.53 -12.25 -4.36
C PRO A 249 37.33 -11.17 -3.30
N GLN A 250 36.23 -10.40 -3.35
CA GLN A 250 35.96 -9.34 -2.36
C GLN A 250 34.79 -9.69 -1.45
N GLY A 251 33.72 -10.28 -1.98
CA GLY A 251 32.53 -10.64 -1.20
C GLY A 251 32.53 -12.06 -0.62
N GLY A 252 33.49 -12.91 -1.00
CA GLY A 252 33.68 -14.26 -0.44
C GLY A 252 32.74 -15.35 -0.98
N GLY A 253 31.82 -15.00 -1.89
CA GLY A 253 30.74 -15.89 -2.33
C GLY A 253 30.64 -16.04 -3.84
N THR A 254 30.25 -17.23 -4.30
CA THR A 254 30.00 -17.49 -5.73
C THR A 254 28.60 -17.06 -6.17
N ASN A 255 27.66 -16.87 -5.24
CA ASN A 255 26.33 -16.34 -5.58
C ASN A 255 26.38 -14.80 -5.68
N VAL A 256 26.56 -14.31 -6.90
CA VAL A 256 26.68 -12.87 -7.19
C VAL A 256 25.44 -12.09 -6.74
N VAL A 257 24.24 -12.67 -6.82
CA VAL A 257 23.00 -12.00 -6.40
C VAL A 257 23.00 -11.83 -4.89
N ASN A 258 23.23 -12.90 -4.14
CA ASN A 258 23.25 -12.81 -2.67
C ASN A 258 24.37 -11.87 -2.19
N VAL A 259 25.58 -12.03 -2.72
CA VAL A 259 26.71 -11.14 -2.39
C VAL A 259 26.38 -9.68 -2.71
N MET A 260 25.70 -9.39 -3.82
CA MET A 260 25.25 -8.03 -4.12
C MET A 260 24.27 -7.50 -3.08
N LEU A 261 23.31 -8.33 -2.64
CA LEU A 261 22.28 -7.91 -1.68
C LEU A 261 22.82 -7.73 -0.26
N VAL A 262 23.76 -8.58 0.19
CA VAL A 262 24.21 -8.55 1.59
C VAL A 262 25.52 -7.81 1.81
N ASP A 263 26.32 -7.62 0.75
CA ASP A 263 27.62 -6.96 0.81
C ASP A 263 27.63 -5.66 -0.02
N PHE A 264 27.82 -5.74 -1.35
CA PHE A 264 28.01 -4.54 -2.19
C PHE A 264 26.88 -3.51 -2.07
N ARG A 265 25.63 -3.96 -1.93
CA ARG A 265 24.43 -3.13 -1.81
C ARG A 265 23.63 -3.50 -0.55
N GLY A 266 24.32 -3.92 0.51
CA GLY A 266 23.74 -4.26 1.83
C GLY A 266 22.82 -3.18 2.41
N PHE A 267 23.09 -1.92 2.10
CA PHE A 267 22.26 -0.81 2.56
C PHE A 267 20.84 -0.83 1.97
N ASP A 268 20.66 -1.26 0.72
CA ASP A 268 19.35 -1.39 0.11
C ASP A 268 18.54 -2.48 0.83
N THR A 269 19.16 -3.63 1.11
CA THR A 269 18.51 -4.72 1.86
C THR A 269 18.21 -4.32 3.30
N LEU A 270 19.06 -3.52 3.96
CA LEU A 270 18.74 -2.93 5.26
C LEU A 270 17.49 -2.03 5.17
N GLY A 271 17.37 -1.22 4.11
CA GLY A 271 16.20 -0.42 3.82
C GLY A 271 14.94 -1.26 3.60
N GLU A 272 15.04 -2.32 2.80
CA GLU A 272 13.94 -3.25 2.51
C GLU A 272 13.39 -3.93 3.76
N ILE A 273 14.26 -4.50 4.61
CA ILE A 273 13.81 -5.13 5.86
C ILE A 273 13.22 -4.09 6.83
N THR A 274 13.73 -2.85 6.82
CA THR A 274 13.15 -1.75 7.61
C THR A 274 11.73 -1.42 7.14
N VAL A 275 11.52 -1.34 5.82
CA VAL A 275 10.19 -1.16 5.23
C VAL A 275 9.27 -2.31 5.61
N LEU A 276 9.76 -3.56 5.59
CA LEU A 276 8.98 -4.73 5.96
C LEU A 276 8.51 -4.69 7.42
N VAL A 277 9.37 -4.26 8.36
CA VAL A 277 8.99 -4.00 9.76
C VAL A 277 7.93 -2.91 9.84
N ALA A 278 8.13 -1.79 9.14
CA ALA A 278 7.18 -0.67 9.15
C ALA A 278 5.80 -1.09 8.62
N VAL A 279 5.74 -1.88 7.55
CA VAL A 279 4.51 -2.45 7.00
C VAL A 279 3.85 -3.38 8.00
N ALA A 280 4.59 -4.31 8.61
CA ALA A 280 4.04 -5.25 9.57
C ALA A 280 3.46 -4.56 10.81
N LEU A 281 4.15 -3.55 11.35
CA LEU A 281 3.67 -2.71 12.45
C LEU A 281 2.43 -1.91 12.06
N THR A 282 2.40 -1.36 10.83
CA THR A 282 1.25 -0.61 10.31
C THR A 282 0.03 -1.51 10.16
N VAL A 283 0.19 -2.69 9.56
CA VAL A 283 -0.88 -3.69 9.44
C VAL A 283 -1.40 -4.08 10.82
N PHE A 284 -0.51 -4.37 11.76
CA PHE A 284 -0.90 -4.66 13.14
C PHE A 284 -1.66 -3.50 13.79
N ALA A 285 -1.19 -2.26 13.65
CA ALA A 285 -1.83 -1.08 14.21
C ALA A 285 -3.24 -0.83 13.63
N LEU A 286 -3.40 -0.96 12.29
CA LEU A 286 -4.67 -0.82 11.60
C LEU A 286 -5.66 -1.93 11.99
N LEU A 287 -5.18 -3.17 12.10
CA LEU A 287 -6.03 -4.32 12.39
C LEU A 287 -6.32 -4.47 13.89
N ARG A 288 -5.49 -3.98 14.80
CA ARG A 288 -5.68 -4.15 16.25
C ARG A 288 -7.05 -3.68 16.74
N ARG A 289 -7.65 -2.67 16.10
CA ARG A 289 -8.98 -2.13 16.39
C ARG A 289 -9.97 -2.25 15.23
N PHE A 290 -9.67 -3.11 14.26
CA PHE A 290 -10.57 -3.34 13.15
C PHE A 290 -11.91 -3.91 13.64
N ARG A 291 -13.00 -3.37 13.09
CA ARG A 291 -14.36 -3.84 13.34
C ARG A 291 -14.93 -4.29 12.00
N PRO A 292 -15.13 -5.61 11.79
CA PRO A 292 -15.66 -6.09 10.53
C PRO A 292 -17.08 -5.54 10.27
N PRO A 293 -17.48 -5.37 9.00
CA PRO A 293 -18.87 -5.06 8.64
C PRO A 293 -19.83 -6.08 9.24
N LYS A 294 -21.03 -5.64 9.67
CA LYS A 294 -22.02 -6.52 10.31
C LYS A 294 -22.38 -7.74 9.45
N GLU A 295 -22.45 -7.53 8.14
CA GLU A 295 -22.74 -8.57 7.14
C GLU A 295 -21.66 -9.66 7.07
N SER A 296 -20.42 -9.34 7.44
CA SER A 296 -19.28 -10.27 7.44
C SER A 296 -18.99 -10.90 8.80
N MET A 297 -19.75 -10.53 9.85
CA MET A 297 -19.61 -11.14 11.18
C MET A 297 -20.28 -12.52 11.26
N GLN A 298 -21.34 -12.75 10.48
CA GLN A 298 -22.00 -14.05 10.44
C GLN A 298 -21.13 -15.09 9.72
N LEU A 299 -21.21 -16.34 10.16
CA LEU A 299 -20.57 -17.45 9.46
C LEU A 299 -21.14 -17.59 8.04
N PRO A 300 -20.32 -17.98 7.04
CA PRO A 300 -20.78 -18.33 5.69
C PRO A 300 -21.98 -19.28 5.71
N ALA A 301 -22.86 -19.18 4.70
CA ALA A 301 -24.04 -20.04 4.59
C ALA A 301 -23.70 -21.54 4.65
N GLN A 302 -22.62 -21.95 4.00
CA GLN A 302 -22.14 -23.34 4.04
C GLN A 302 -21.80 -23.80 5.47
N GLN A 303 -21.20 -22.92 6.29
CA GLN A 303 -20.86 -23.23 7.68
C GLN A 303 -22.08 -23.20 8.61
N ARG A 304 -23.12 -22.41 8.27
CA ARG A 304 -24.38 -22.37 9.02
C ARG A 304 -25.30 -23.55 8.76
N GLN A 305 -25.13 -24.22 7.62
CA GLN A 305 -25.94 -25.37 7.20
C GLN A 305 -25.41 -26.71 7.71
N LEU A 306 -24.20 -26.73 8.28
CA LEU A 306 -23.64 -27.89 8.97
C LEU A 306 -24.33 -28.06 10.33
N ALA A 307 -24.74 -29.28 10.66
CA ALA A 307 -25.38 -29.57 11.94
C ALA A 307 -24.37 -29.37 13.09
N PRO A 308 -24.81 -28.78 14.22
CA PRO A 308 -23.93 -28.48 15.36
C PRO A 308 -23.27 -29.71 15.98
N ASP A 309 -23.84 -30.90 15.78
CA ASP A 309 -23.36 -32.18 16.31
C ASP A 309 -22.48 -32.98 15.35
N VAL A 310 -22.31 -32.53 14.10
CA VAL A 310 -21.26 -33.07 13.22
C VAL A 310 -19.97 -32.46 13.71
N VAL A 311 -19.05 -33.30 14.24
CA VAL A 311 -17.71 -32.93 14.70
C VAL A 311 -16.97 -32.14 13.60
N THR A 312 -17.19 -30.84 13.59
CA THR A 312 -16.61 -29.87 12.66
C THR A 312 -16.27 -28.62 13.46
N ASP A 313 -14.97 -28.29 13.45
CA ASP A 313 -14.32 -26.98 13.70
C ASP A 313 -14.74 -26.06 14.87
N LEU A 314 -15.67 -26.43 15.75
CA LEU A 314 -16.18 -25.53 16.80
C LEU A 314 -16.23 -26.16 18.19
N ILE A 315 -15.37 -27.14 18.50
CA ILE A 315 -15.01 -27.33 19.90
C ILE A 315 -14.43 -26.00 20.36
N ASN A 316 -15.05 -25.42 21.39
CA ASN A 316 -14.59 -24.18 22.01
C ASN A 316 -13.07 -24.25 22.14
N PRO A 317 -12.29 -23.41 21.43
CA PRO A 317 -10.85 -23.58 21.34
C PRO A 317 -10.10 -23.43 22.67
N ARG A 318 -10.85 -23.13 23.74
CA ARG A 318 -10.43 -23.21 25.16
C ARG A 318 -10.43 -24.63 25.76
N HIS A 319 -11.11 -25.59 25.13
CA HIS A 319 -11.36 -26.94 25.65
C HIS A 319 -11.02 -28.07 24.67
N ALA A 320 -10.69 -27.77 23.41
CA ALA A 320 -10.26 -28.76 22.43
C ALA A 320 -8.77 -29.09 22.62
N THR A 321 -8.43 -30.37 22.76
CA THR A 321 -7.04 -30.85 22.74
C THR A 321 -6.43 -30.80 21.34
N ASP A 322 -7.25 -30.94 20.29
CA ASP A 322 -6.87 -30.77 18.89
C ASP A 322 -8.04 -30.17 18.06
N THR A 323 -7.76 -29.18 17.22
CA THR A 323 -8.74 -28.55 16.32
C THR A 323 -8.81 -29.23 14.95
N ALA A 324 -7.91 -30.18 14.65
CA ALA A 324 -7.82 -30.86 13.37
C ALA A 324 -8.80 -32.05 13.23
N LEU A 325 -10.08 -31.83 13.52
CA LEU A 325 -11.12 -32.88 13.43
C LEU A 325 -11.96 -32.69 12.16
N GLY A 326 -12.33 -33.79 11.51
CA GLY A 326 -13.17 -33.75 10.29
C GLY A 326 -12.36 -33.52 9.00
N PHE A 327 -12.85 -32.65 8.11
CA PHE A 327 -12.28 -32.45 6.77
C PHE A 327 -10.87 -31.82 6.76
N MET A 328 -10.44 -31.20 7.86
CA MET A 328 -9.10 -30.64 8.02
C MET A 328 -8.06 -31.65 8.53
N MET A 329 -8.46 -32.87 8.91
CA MET A 329 -7.55 -33.86 9.49
C MET A 329 -6.43 -34.25 8.53
N VAL A 330 -6.75 -34.54 7.26
CA VAL A 330 -5.74 -34.91 6.25
C VAL A 330 -4.77 -33.74 5.99
N PRO A 331 -5.24 -32.51 5.68
CA PRO A 331 -4.35 -31.34 5.62
C PRO A 331 -3.51 -31.13 6.88
N ALA A 332 -4.05 -31.40 8.07
CA ALA A 332 -3.35 -31.19 9.34
C ALA A 332 -2.18 -32.13 9.54
N VAL A 333 -2.40 -33.42 9.28
CA VAL A 333 -1.35 -34.42 9.35
C VAL A 333 -0.25 -34.10 8.35
N LEU A 334 -0.62 -33.74 7.11
CA LEU A 334 0.34 -33.35 6.08
C LEU A 334 1.15 -32.11 6.46
N VAL A 335 0.50 -31.03 6.91
CA VAL A 335 1.19 -29.79 7.30
C VAL A 335 2.09 -30.02 8.52
N ARG A 336 1.64 -30.78 9.52
CA ARG A 336 2.46 -31.14 10.70
C ARG A 336 3.69 -31.96 10.32
N LEU A 337 3.55 -32.87 9.36
CA LEU A 337 4.67 -33.65 8.82
C LEU A 337 5.62 -32.78 7.98
N LEU A 338 5.08 -31.84 7.22
CA LEU A 338 5.86 -30.93 6.38
C LEU A 338 6.58 -29.85 7.18
N LEU A 339 6.13 -29.49 8.38
CA LEU A 339 6.75 -28.45 9.22
C LEU A 339 8.26 -28.67 9.46
N PRO A 340 8.73 -29.84 9.96
CA PRO A 340 10.16 -30.08 10.14
C PRO A 340 10.93 -30.10 8.81
N VAL A 341 10.31 -30.59 7.74
CA VAL A 341 10.91 -30.59 6.39
C VAL A 341 11.08 -29.16 5.88
N ALA A 342 10.06 -28.31 6.04
CA ALA A 342 10.10 -26.91 5.65
C ALA A 342 11.12 -26.11 6.47
N LEU A 343 11.27 -26.40 7.77
CA LEU A 343 12.33 -25.84 8.61
C LEU A 343 13.72 -26.25 8.10
N LEU A 344 13.90 -27.51 7.74
CA LEU A 344 15.16 -28.00 7.18
C LEU A 344 15.46 -27.36 5.82
N VAL A 345 14.46 -27.25 4.93
CA VAL A 345 14.60 -26.56 3.63
C VAL A 345 14.91 -25.08 3.82
N SER A 346 14.25 -24.42 4.76
CA SER A 346 14.54 -23.04 5.14
C SER A 346 16.00 -22.88 5.57
N MET A 347 16.47 -23.71 6.51
CA MET A 347 17.85 -23.66 6.98
C MET A 347 18.85 -24.03 5.88
N TYR A 348 18.51 -24.98 5.00
CA TYR A 348 19.32 -25.33 3.84
C TYR A 348 19.48 -24.16 2.86
N LEU A 349 18.39 -23.47 2.51
CA LEU A 349 18.42 -22.27 1.67
C LEU A 349 19.18 -21.11 2.32
N PHE A 350 19.08 -20.99 3.64
CA PHE A 350 19.82 -20.01 4.43
C PHE A 350 21.34 -20.28 4.34
N MET A 351 21.77 -21.50 4.69
CA MET A 351 23.20 -21.85 4.78
C MET A 351 23.91 -21.83 3.42
N ARG A 352 23.22 -22.18 2.32
CA ARG A 352 23.84 -22.22 0.99
C ARG A 352 23.86 -20.86 0.27
N GLY A 353 23.14 -19.86 0.78
CA GLY A 353 22.83 -18.61 0.08
C GLY A 353 24.06 -17.85 -0.44
N HIS A 354 25.20 -17.98 0.25
CA HIS A 354 26.44 -17.32 -0.15
C HIS A 354 27.04 -17.86 -1.46
N ASN A 355 26.78 -19.14 -1.78
CA ASN A 355 27.40 -19.81 -2.92
C ASN A 355 26.40 -20.32 -3.96
N GLN A 356 25.15 -20.52 -3.57
CA GLN A 356 24.10 -21.09 -4.39
C GLN A 356 22.78 -20.34 -4.17
N PRO A 357 21.77 -20.52 -5.05
CA PRO A 357 20.51 -19.81 -4.91
C PRO A 357 19.86 -20.03 -3.54
N GLY A 358 19.49 -18.95 -2.87
CA GLY A 358 19.14 -18.97 -1.45
C GLY A 358 19.34 -17.61 -0.76
N GLY A 359 19.53 -17.64 0.57
CA GLY A 359 19.80 -16.44 1.39
C GLY A 359 18.76 -16.20 2.48
N GLY A 360 19.00 -15.19 3.32
CA GLY A 360 18.20 -14.89 4.50
C GLY A 360 16.72 -14.62 4.18
N PHE A 361 16.45 -13.91 3.10
CA PHE A 361 15.10 -13.48 2.73
C PHE A 361 14.20 -14.66 2.32
N VAL A 362 14.61 -15.45 1.32
CA VAL A 362 13.83 -16.58 0.82
C VAL A 362 13.66 -17.67 1.89
N ALA A 363 14.72 -17.96 2.66
CA ALA A 363 14.63 -18.88 3.78
C ALA A 363 13.59 -18.42 4.81
N GLY A 364 13.62 -17.12 5.17
CA GLY A 364 12.65 -16.55 6.10
C GLY A 364 11.21 -16.65 5.60
N LEU A 365 10.99 -16.46 4.29
CA LEU A 365 9.66 -16.63 3.69
C LEU A 365 9.21 -18.10 3.69
N VAL A 366 10.09 -19.05 3.38
CA VAL A 366 9.76 -20.49 3.43
C VAL A 366 9.36 -20.89 4.84
N MET A 367 10.10 -20.43 5.84
CA MET A 367 9.74 -20.65 7.25
C MET A 367 8.40 -19.99 7.60
N SER A 368 8.15 -18.79 7.08
CA SER A 368 6.88 -18.09 7.27
C SER A 368 5.70 -18.85 6.66
N VAL A 369 5.85 -19.41 5.46
CA VAL A 369 4.84 -20.27 4.82
C VAL A 369 4.53 -21.48 5.70
N ALA A 370 5.56 -22.14 6.24
CA ALA A 370 5.37 -23.29 7.12
C ALA A 370 4.51 -22.94 8.35
N PHE A 371 4.79 -21.81 9.00
CA PHE A 371 3.96 -21.33 10.10
C PHE A 371 2.57 -20.90 9.64
N ILE A 372 2.44 -20.20 8.51
CA ILE A 372 1.14 -19.79 7.96
C ILE A 372 0.24 -21.01 7.75
N LEU A 373 0.77 -22.07 7.14
CA LEU A 373 0.04 -23.32 6.93
C LEU A 373 -0.37 -23.94 8.27
N GLN A 374 0.52 -23.93 9.27
CA GLN A 374 0.19 -24.41 10.61
C GLN A 374 -0.94 -23.61 11.26
N TYR A 375 -0.92 -22.28 11.15
CA TYR A 375 -1.99 -21.40 11.64
C TYR A 375 -3.32 -21.62 10.90
N MET A 376 -3.28 -21.91 9.60
CA MET A 376 -4.47 -22.20 8.81
C MET A 376 -5.14 -23.51 9.25
N VAL A 377 -4.35 -24.52 9.58
CA VAL A 377 -4.87 -25.86 9.84
C VAL A 377 -5.13 -26.13 11.33
N ALA A 378 -4.23 -25.72 12.23
CA ALA A 378 -4.40 -25.91 13.67
C ALA A 378 -5.13 -24.72 14.35
N GLY A 379 -5.41 -23.64 13.63
CA GLY A 379 -6.05 -22.46 14.19
C GLY A 379 -5.15 -21.65 15.13
N THR A 380 -5.57 -20.42 15.41
CA THR A 380 -4.75 -19.44 16.15
C THR A 380 -4.49 -19.82 17.59
N GLN A 381 -5.52 -20.29 18.30
CA GLN A 381 -5.42 -20.56 19.73
C GLN A 381 -4.50 -21.74 20.03
N TRP A 382 -4.57 -22.81 19.22
CA TRP A 382 -3.69 -23.97 19.39
C TRP A 382 -2.23 -23.58 19.12
N VAL A 383 -1.96 -22.87 18.02
CA VAL A 383 -0.58 -22.47 17.67
C VAL A 383 -0.01 -21.54 18.73
N GLU A 384 -0.76 -20.57 19.23
CA GLU A 384 -0.25 -19.66 20.27
C GLU A 384 -0.14 -20.33 21.66
N ALA A 385 -0.92 -21.36 21.93
CA ALA A 385 -0.78 -22.16 23.15
C ALA A 385 0.45 -23.08 23.10
N GLN A 386 0.75 -23.66 21.94
CA GLN A 386 1.83 -24.63 21.78
C GLN A 386 3.17 -23.99 21.36
N MET A 387 3.15 -22.84 20.70
CA MET A 387 4.32 -22.12 20.22
C MET A 387 4.39 -20.72 20.82
N SER A 388 5.46 -20.43 21.56
CA SER A 388 5.72 -19.12 22.15
C SER A 388 6.31 -18.12 21.13
N LEU A 389 5.56 -17.84 20.07
CA LEU A 389 5.99 -16.91 19.03
C LEU A 389 5.93 -15.47 19.57
N ARG A 390 7.03 -14.73 19.43
CA ARG A 390 7.13 -13.32 19.80
C ARG A 390 7.53 -12.48 18.59
N PRO A 391 6.65 -12.30 17.58
CA PRO A 391 7.02 -11.70 16.29
C PRO A 391 7.64 -10.29 16.40
N LEU A 392 7.14 -9.48 17.34
CA LEU A 392 7.70 -8.16 17.66
C LEU A 392 9.17 -8.23 18.10
N ARG A 393 9.53 -9.23 18.92
CA ARG A 393 10.91 -9.41 19.37
C ARG A 393 11.79 -9.88 18.23
N TRP A 394 11.30 -10.80 17.40
CA TRP A 394 12.02 -11.30 16.22
C TRP A 394 12.37 -10.17 15.26
N MET A 395 11.40 -9.32 14.92
CA MET A 395 11.68 -8.13 14.10
C MET A 395 12.71 -7.20 14.75
N GLY A 396 12.55 -6.91 16.04
CA GLY A 396 13.47 -6.04 16.77
C GLY A 396 14.89 -6.60 16.84
N THR A 397 15.05 -7.88 17.19
CA THR A 397 16.36 -8.53 17.27
C THR A 397 16.99 -8.69 15.89
N GLY A 398 16.20 -8.98 14.86
CA GLY A 398 16.70 -9.10 13.49
C GLY A 398 17.23 -7.76 12.96
N LEU A 399 16.47 -6.67 13.14
CA LEU A 399 16.90 -5.34 12.72
C LEU A 399 18.12 -4.86 13.54
N LEU A 400 18.14 -5.13 14.85
CA LEU A 400 19.31 -4.87 15.69
C LEU A 400 20.52 -5.69 15.21
N CYS A 401 20.36 -6.96 14.87
CA CYS A 401 21.45 -7.80 14.38
C CYS A 401 22.02 -7.28 13.05
N ALA A 402 21.16 -6.93 12.09
CA ALA A 402 21.58 -6.35 10.81
C ALA A 402 22.32 -5.01 10.99
N THR A 403 21.77 -4.11 11.81
CA THR A 403 22.40 -2.80 12.09
C THR A 403 23.70 -2.93 12.87
N LEU A 404 23.74 -3.79 13.90
CA LEU A 404 24.96 -4.04 14.68
C LEU A 404 26.06 -4.71 13.85
N THR A 405 25.70 -5.51 12.85
CA THR A 405 26.70 -6.07 11.91
C THR A 405 27.40 -4.94 11.15
N GLY A 406 26.64 -3.94 10.66
CA GLY A 406 27.22 -2.77 10.00
C GLY A 406 27.98 -1.84 10.94
N VAL A 407 27.48 -1.62 12.17
CA VAL A 407 28.17 -0.83 13.21
C VAL A 407 29.45 -1.53 13.65
N GLY A 408 29.48 -2.87 13.70
CA GLY A 408 30.66 -3.66 14.01
C GLY A 408 31.81 -3.38 13.05
N ALA A 409 31.53 -3.22 11.76
CA ALA A 409 32.53 -2.81 10.77
C ALA A 409 33.09 -1.41 11.08
N MET A 410 32.23 -0.46 11.46
CA MET A 410 32.66 0.90 11.85
C MET A 410 33.54 0.92 13.09
N LEU A 411 33.24 0.08 14.10
CA LEU A 411 34.06 -0.05 15.29
C LEU A 411 35.46 -0.57 14.99
N LEU A 412 35.62 -1.33 13.91
CA LEU A 412 36.90 -1.83 13.40
C LEU A 412 37.60 -0.85 12.43
N GLY A 413 37.05 0.34 12.22
CA GLY A 413 37.62 1.38 11.36
C GLY A 413 37.21 1.32 9.88
N TYR A 414 36.25 0.45 9.52
CA TYR A 414 35.76 0.32 8.15
C TYR A 414 34.45 1.09 7.93
N PRO A 415 34.08 1.41 6.68
CA PRO A 415 32.75 1.94 6.39
C PRO A 415 31.61 1.02 6.86
N PHE A 416 30.45 1.60 7.13
CA PHE A 416 29.25 0.86 7.52
C PHE A 416 28.91 -0.24 6.51
N LEU A 417 28.58 -1.45 7.01
CA LEU A 417 28.27 -2.64 6.21
C LEU A 417 29.42 -3.13 5.31
N THR A 418 30.68 -2.90 5.69
CA THR A 418 31.81 -3.57 5.02
C THR A 418 31.88 -5.04 5.45
N THR A 419 31.83 -5.96 4.50
CA THR A 419 31.95 -7.40 4.77
C THR A 419 33.40 -7.84 4.88
N HIS A 420 33.68 -8.74 5.83
CA HIS A 420 34.95 -9.44 5.93
C HIS A 420 34.70 -10.94 6.07
N THR A 421 35.66 -11.72 5.60
CA THR A 421 35.62 -13.18 5.66
C THR A 421 36.71 -13.69 6.61
N ALA A 422 36.35 -14.71 7.39
CA ALA A 422 37.25 -15.40 8.29
C ALA A 422 37.26 -16.89 7.93
N HIS A 423 38.46 -17.47 7.90
CA HIS A 423 38.62 -18.92 7.80
C HIS A 423 38.81 -19.47 9.21
N LEU A 424 37.85 -20.27 9.66
CA LEU A 424 37.85 -20.90 10.98
C LEU A 424 38.08 -22.39 10.82
N HIS A 425 39.14 -22.91 11.42
CA HIS A 425 39.36 -24.35 11.50
C HIS A 425 38.62 -24.92 12.72
N LEU A 426 37.53 -25.65 12.49
CA LEU A 426 36.75 -26.29 13.53
C LEU A 426 37.16 -27.76 13.66
N PRO A 427 37.46 -28.27 14.87
CA PRO A 427 38.03 -29.61 15.07
C PRO A 427 37.16 -30.78 14.58
N LEU A 428 35.86 -30.57 14.37
CA LEU A 428 34.93 -31.58 13.82
C LEU A 428 34.46 -31.30 12.39
N LEU A 429 34.55 -30.06 11.91
CA LEU A 429 33.95 -29.60 10.65
C LEU A 429 34.99 -29.22 9.59
N GLY A 430 36.27 -29.16 9.96
CA GLY A 430 37.35 -28.72 9.09
C GLY A 430 37.35 -27.19 8.91
N ASP A 431 37.86 -26.74 7.76
CA ASP A 431 37.93 -25.32 7.41
C ASP A 431 36.56 -24.78 6.98
N VAL A 432 36.03 -23.86 7.78
CA VAL A 432 34.75 -23.19 7.51
C VAL A 432 35.01 -21.73 7.14
N HIS A 433 34.48 -21.32 6.00
CA HIS A 433 34.47 -19.93 5.57
C HIS A 433 33.27 -19.20 6.18
N VAL A 434 33.52 -18.25 7.07
CA VAL A 434 32.49 -17.44 7.72
C VAL A 434 32.64 -15.99 7.30
N ALA A 435 31.65 -15.50 6.55
CA ALA A 435 31.54 -14.08 6.22
C ALA A 435 30.75 -13.34 7.30
N SER A 436 31.14 -12.11 7.63
CA SER A 436 30.33 -11.25 8.51
C SER A 436 28.93 -10.98 7.95
N ALA A 437 28.77 -11.06 6.62
CA ALA A 437 27.49 -11.04 5.92
C ALA A 437 26.48 -12.10 6.41
N LEU A 438 26.95 -13.23 6.96
CA LEU A 438 26.08 -14.24 7.56
C LEU A 438 25.23 -13.66 8.70
N PHE A 439 25.81 -12.80 9.55
CA PHE A 439 25.07 -12.18 10.66
C PHE A 439 24.03 -11.18 10.15
N PHE A 440 24.35 -10.46 9.06
CA PHE A 440 23.39 -9.62 8.37
C PHE A 440 22.22 -10.45 7.83
N ASP A 441 22.51 -11.58 7.18
CA ASP A 441 21.51 -12.53 6.69
C ASP A 441 20.65 -13.14 7.80
N VAL A 442 21.22 -13.44 8.99
CA VAL A 442 20.45 -13.85 10.19
C VAL A 442 19.46 -12.74 10.58
N GLY A 443 19.91 -11.49 10.54
CA GLY A 443 19.06 -10.33 10.77
C GLY A 443 17.88 -10.26 9.80
N VAL A 444 18.16 -10.38 8.49
CA VAL A 444 17.16 -10.40 7.42
C VAL A 444 16.17 -11.53 7.63
N TYR A 445 16.65 -12.76 7.81
CA TYR A 445 15.84 -13.95 8.07
C TYR A 445 14.86 -13.72 9.23
N THR A 446 15.38 -13.23 10.35
CA THR A 446 14.58 -13.04 11.57
C THR A 446 13.52 -11.96 11.39
N VAL A 447 13.85 -10.86 10.68
CA VAL A 447 12.88 -9.80 10.34
C VAL A 447 11.78 -10.35 9.46
N VAL A 448 12.11 -11.06 8.38
CA VAL A 448 11.13 -11.60 7.42
C VAL A 448 10.16 -12.56 8.08
N VAL A 449 10.66 -13.46 8.94
CA VAL A 449 9.80 -14.36 9.73
C VAL A 449 8.93 -13.56 10.69
N GLY A 450 9.52 -12.65 11.47
CA GLY A 450 8.80 -11.84 12.44
C GLY A 450 7.71 -10.96 11.83
N SER A 451 7.97 -10.31 10.69
CA SER A 451 7.03 -9.43 10.00
C SER A 451 5.85 -10.20 9.43
N THR A 452 6.12 -11.33 8.77
CA THR A 452 5.10 -12.14 8.13
C THR A 452 4.19 -12.78 9.16
N LEU A 453 4.77 -13.30 10.26
CA LEU A 453 4.01 -13.81 11.39
C LEU A 453 3.17 -12.72 12.05
N LEU A 454 3.69 -11.50 12.25
CA LEU A 454 2.90 -10.43 12.85
C LEU A 454 1.68 -10.07 12.00
N ILE A 455 1.85 -9.99 10.67
CA ILE A 455 0.76 -9.73 9.73
C ILE A 455 -0.29 -10.84 9.80
N LEU A 456 0.16 -12.10 9.77
CA LEU A 456 -0.71 -13.27 9.92
C LEU A 456 -1.48 -13.23 11.24
N THR A 457 -0.80 -13.05 12.36
CA THR A 457 -1.40 -12.99 13.69
C THR A 457 -2.40 -11.83 13.80
N ALA A 458 -2.10 -10.67 13.22
CA ALA A 458 -3.00 -9.52 13.19
C ALA A 458 -4.29 -9.81 12.41
N LEU A 459 -4.17 -10.53 11.29
CA LEU A 459 -5.31 -10.96 10.49
C LEU A 459 -6.11 -12.05 11.22
N ALA A 460 -5.44 -13.10 11.66
CA ALA A 460 -6.07 -14.26 12.24
C ALA A 460 -6.83 -13.92 13.54
N HIS A 461 -6.33 -12.98 14.35
CA HIS A 461 -7.02 -12.49 15.55
C HIS A 461 -8.38 -11.82 15.30
N GLN A 462 -8.64 -11.27 14.11
CA GLN A 462 -9.96 -10.70 13.82
C GLN A 462 -11.04 -11.76 13.78
N SER A 463 -10.69 -12.97 13.30
CA SER A 463 -11.64 -14.09 13.25
C SER A 463 -12.07 -14.54 14.65
N VAL A 464 -11.16 -14.49 15.63
CA VAL A 464 -11.43 -14.85 17.03
C VAL A 464 -12.25 -13.78 17.74
N ARG A 465 -11.98 -12.48 17.49
CA ARG A 465 -12.65 -11.37 18.20
C ARG A 465 -14.07 -11.08 17.71
N ALA A 466 -14.37 -11.37 16.45
CA ALA A 466 -15.68 -11.08 15.85
C ALA A 466 -16.82 -11.95 16.43
N TYR A 467 -16.51 -13.15 16.93
CA TYR A 467 -17.47 -14.07 17.54
C TYR A 467 -17.50 -13.93 19.07
N ARG A 468 -17.87 -12.75 19.57
CA ARG A 468 -18.40 -12.63 20.94
C ARG A 468 -19.91 -12.69 20.82
N PRO A 469 -20.58 -13.80 21.16
CA PRO A 469 -22.03 -13.86 21.09
C PRO A 469 -22.59 -12.73 21.96
N GLY A 470 -23.34 -11.82 21.31
CA GLY A 470 -24.16 -10.87 22.03
C GLY A 470 -25.10 -11.68 22.92
N ASN A 471 -25.18 -11.29 24.19
CA ASN A 471 -26.02 -11.92 25.20
C ASN A 471 -27.43 -12.21 24.60
N PRO A 472 -27.86 -13.48 24.47
CA PRO A 472 -29.15 -13.82 23.85
C PRO A 472 -30.37 -13.30 24.63
N ALA A 473 -30.16 -12.71 25.82
CA ALA A 473 -31.19 -12.26 26.74
C ALA A 473 -31.98 -11.00 26.31
N LYS A 474 -31.73 -10.37 25.15
CA LYS A 474 -32.46 -9.13 24.76
C LYS A 474 -33.34 -9.22 23.51
N THR A 475 -33.35 -10.35 22.80
CA THR A 475 -34.14 -10.50 21.57
C THR A 475 -35.46 -11.28 21.74
N SER A 476 -35.75 -11.86 22.91
CA SER A 476 -37.03 -12.56 23.14
C SER A 476 -38.11 -11.74 23.86
N GLN A 477 -37.85 -10.50 24.28
CA GLN A 477 -38.84 -9.67 24.99
C GLN A 477 -39.46 -8.55 24.14
N ALA A 478 -39.03 -8.35 22.89
CA ALA A 478 -39.58 -7.31 22.02
C ALA A 478 -40.71 -7.81 21.08
N GLY A 479 -41.16 -9.06 21.25
CA GLY A 479 -42.25 -9.67 20.47
C GLY A 479 -43.49 -10.05 21.30
N ALA A 480 -43.54 -9.65 22.58
CA ALA A 480 -44.67 -9.90 23.47
C ALA A 480 -44.89 -8.67 24.35
N ALA A 481 -45.40 -7.59 23.74
CA ALA A 481 -46.09 -6.50 24.41
C ALA A 481 -47.03 -5.84 23.40
#